data_AF-A0A0S9M6Y7-F1
#
_entry.id   AF-A0A0S9M6Y7-F1
#
_cell.length_a   1.000
_cell.length_b   1.000
_cell.length_c   1.000
_cell.angle_alpha   90.00
_cell.angle_beta   90.00
_cell.angle_gamma   90.00
#
_symmetry.space_group_name_H-M   'P 1'
#
loop_
_entity.id
_entity.type
_entity.pdbx_description
1 polymer ?
#
loop_
_entity_poly.entity_id
_entity_poly.type
_entity_poly.pdbx_seq_one_letter_code
_entity_poly.pdbx_strand_id
1 'polypeptide(L)'
;MLMPEITAEAPRDPEIAAIVREADKRSRQQATAKMLRLMPGLSPAEAAARCEMVGVRIEGTVFRQPTELQADRAELQRRYARLLAVLLEGQDF
;
A
#
# COMPACT_ATOMS: atom_id res chain seq x y z
N MET A 1 -10.52 -2.99 3.58
CA MET A 1 -10.14 -3.67 2.32
C MET A 1 -11.09 -4.85 2.16
N LEU A 2 -12.12 -4.71 1.34
CA LEU A 2 -12.91 -5.82 0.79
C LEU A 2 -12.19 -6.21 -0.50
N MET A 3 -11.22 -7.11 -0.43
CA MET A 3 -10.30 -7.32 -1.55
C MET A 3 -10.58 -8.59 -2.34
N PRO A 4 -10.55 -9.81 -1.78
CA PRO A 4 -10.54 -11.00 -2.64
C PRO A 4 -11.75 -11.09 -3.58
N GLU A 5 -12.94 -10.77 -3.06
CA GLU A 5 -14.20 -10.83 -3.81
C GLU A 5 -14.26 -9.76 -4.91
N ILE A 6 -13.91 -8.51 -4.59
CA ILE A 6 -13.94 -7.39 -5.53
C ILE A 6 -12.84 -7.53 -6.60
N THR A 7 -11.65 -8.01 -6.22
CA THR A 7 -10.56 -8.29 -7.19
C THR A 7 -10.90 -9.46 -8.11
N ALA A 8 -11.68 -10.44 -7.64
CA ALA A 8 -12.16 -11.55 -8.46
C ALA A 8 -13.28 -11.13 -9.43
N GLU A 9 -14.10 -10.15 -9.04
CA GLU A 9 -15.26 -9.73 -9.83
C GLU A 9 -14.94 -8.62 -10.86
N ALA A 10 -14.00 -7.72 -10.53
CA ALA A 10 -13.63 -6.62 -11.43
C ALA A 10 -13.21 -7.05 -12.86
N PRO A 11 -12.54 -8.20 -13.10
CA PRO A 11 -12.25 -8.66 -14.45
C PRO A 11 -13.49 -9.13 -15.23
N ARG A 12 -14.60 -9.43 -14.53
CA ARG A 12 -15.83 -9.98 -15.11
C ARG A 12 -16.90 -8.93 -15.36
N ASP A 13 -16.84 -7.80 -14.65
CA ASP A 13 -17.78 -6.69 -14.77
C ASP A 13 -17.05 -5.35 -14.98
N PRO A 14 -17.21 -4.69 -16.15
CA PRO A 14 -16.53 -3.42 -16.46
C PRO A 14 -17.00 -2.24 -15.60
N GLU A 15 -18.22 -2.27 -15.07
CA GLU A 15 -18.73 -1.25 -14.15
C GLU A 15 -18.05 -1.37 -12.79
N ILE A 16 -17.97 -2.58 -12.25
CA ILE A 16 -17.23 -2.87 -11.02
C ILE A 16 -15.75 -2.51 -11.22
N ALA A 17 -15.15 -2.84 -12.36
CA ALA A 17 -13.78 -2.46 -12.68
C ALA A 17 -13.57 -0.93 -12.63
N ALA A 18 -14.52 -0.15 -13.14
CA ALA A 18 -14.45 1.31 -13.11
C ALA A 18 -14.55 1.85 -11.67
N ILE A 19 -15.46 1.31 -10.86
CA ILE A 19 -15.61 1.69 -9.45
C ILE A 19 -14.31 1.42 -8.68
N VAL A 20 -13.71 0.24 -8.88
CA VAL A 20 -12.45 -0.16 -8.22
C VAL A 20 -11.30 0.77 -8.62
N ARG A 21 -11.13 1.04 -9.93
CA ARG A 21 -10.08 1.96 -10.41
C ARG A 21 -10.22 3.36 -9.84
N GLU A 22 -11.45 3.88 -9.77
CA GLU A 22 -11.66 5.24 -9.25
C GLU A 22 -11.48 5.29 -7.72
N ALA A 23 -11.88 4.24 -7.00
CA ALA A 23 -11.61 4.11 -5.57
C ALA A 23 -10.09 4.03 -5.27
N ASP A 24 -9.36 3.21 -6.02
CA ASP A 24 -7.90 3.12 -5.93
C ASP A 24 -7.24 4.48 -6.19
N LYS A 25 -7.62 5.16 -7.29
CA LYS A 25 -7.10 6.48 -7.64
C LYS A 25 -7.30 7.50 -6.50
N ARG A 26 -8.50 7.56 -5.91
CA ARG A 26 -8.77 8.44 -4.76
C ARG A 26 -7.90 8.08 -3.56
N SER A 27 -7.76 6.79 -3.26
CA SER A 27 -6.92 6.30 -2.16
C SER A 27 -5.45 6.72 -2.33
N ARG A 28 -4.89 6.51 -3.53
CA ARG A 28 -3.51 6.93 -3.86
C ARG A 28 -3.33 8.44 -3.77
N GLN A 29 -4.26 9.23 -4.30
CA GLN A 29 -4.20 10.70 -4.18
C GLN A 29 -4.19 11.17 -2.72
N GLN A 30 -5.04 10.57 -1.88
CA GLN A 30 -5.07 10.89 -0.45
C GLN A 30 -3.78 10.46 0.26
N ALA A 31 -3.25 9.28 -0.07
CA ALA A 31 -1.99 8.78 0.49
C ALA A 31 -0.82 9.71 0.13
N THR A 32 -0.66 10.07 -1.14
CA THR A 32 0.39 11.00 -1.59
C THR A 32 0.25 12.38 -0.96
N ALA A 33 -0.97 12.93 -0.88
CA ALA A 33 -1.21 14.21 -0.22
C ALA A 33 -0.85 14.16 1.28
N LYS A 34 -1.15 13.05 1.95
CA LYS A 34 -0.75 12.85 3.35
C LYS A 34 0.78 12.73 3.47
N MET A 35 1.44 12.02 2.57
CA MET A 35 2.89 11.88 2.55
C MET A 35 3.59 13.23 2.39
N LEU A 36 3.17 14.04 1.41
CA LEU A 36 3.74 15.38 1.17
C LEU A 36 3.54 16.33 2.37
N ARG A 37 2.46 16.17 3.14
CA ARG A 37 2.26 16.92 4.39
C ARG A 37 3.21 16.48 5.50
N LEU A 38 3.51 15.20 5.59
CA LEU A 38 4.44 14.64 6.58
C LEU A 38 5.91 14.88 6.21
N MET A 39 6.19 14.96 4.90
CA MET A 39 7.54 15.11 4.34
C MET A 39 7.54 16.19 3.25
N PRO A 40 7.55 17.48 3.62
CA PRO A 40 7.42 18.59 2.67
C PRO A 40 8.55 18.69 1.64
N GLY A 41 9.69 18.06 1.89
CA GLY A 41 10.85 18.05 0.99
C GLY A 41 10.77 17.06 -0.17
N LEU A 42 9.76 16.18 -0.21
CA LEU A 42 9.61 15.20 -1.29
C LEU A 42 9.02 15.82 -2.55
N SER A 43 9.52 15.38 -3.70
CA SER A 43 8.80 15.61 -4.96
C SER A 43 7.50 14.81 -4.99
N PRO A 44 6.47 15.25 -5.73
CA PRO A 44 5.23 14.49 -5.88
C PRO A 44 5.43 13.07 -6.43
N ALA A 45 6.39 12.89 -7.35
CA ALA A 45 6.73 11.59 -7.92
C ALA A 45 7.33 10.65 -6.88
N GLU A 46 8.22 11.16 -6.04
CA GLU A 46 8.85 10.38 -4.98
C GLU A 46 7.88 10.02 -3.86
N ALA A 47 7.00 10.95 -3.48
CA ALA A 47 5.91 10.68 -2.55
C ALA A 47 4.97 9.57 -3.09
N ALA A 48 4.61 9.63 -4.38
CA ALA A 48 3.78 8.60 -5.01
C ALA A 48 4.48 7.23 -5.03
N ALA A 49 5.77 7.18 -5.39
CA ALA A 49 6.54 5.94 -5.40
C ALA A 49 6.64 5.30 -4.01
N ARG A 50 6.91 6.10 -2.97
CA ARG A 50 6.94 5.62 -1.58
C ARG A 50 5.56 5.14 -1.12
N CYS A 51 4.49 5.85 -1.46
CA CYS A 51 3.13 5.42 -1.17
C CYS A 51 2.79 4.07 -1.83
N GLU A 52 3.17 3.87 -3.09
CA GLU A 52 3.00 2.60 -3.81
C GLU A 52 3.74 1.46 -3.10
N MET A 53 5.01 1.70 -2.74
CA MET A 53 5.84 0.74 -2.01
C MET A 53 5.23 0.33 -0.66
N VAL A 54 4.61 1.27 0.05
CA VAL A 54 3.89 0.99 1.30
C VAL A 54 2.61 0.20 1.03
N GLY A 55 1.82 0.61 0.03
CA GLY A 55 0.56 -0.03 -0.36
C GLY A 55 0.75 -1.51 -0.69
N VAL A 56 1.67 -1.82 -1.61
CA VAL A 56 1.98 -3.20 -2.03
C VAL A 56 2.37 -4.09 -0.84
N ARG A 57 3.08 -3.54 0.15
CA ARG A 57 3.47 -4.29 1.36
C ARG A 57 2.29 -4.57 2.27
N ILE A 58 1.42 -3.58 2.50
CA ILE A 58 0.20 -3.75 3.30
C ILE A 58 -0.69 -4.79 2.63
N GLU A 59 -0.91 -4.67 1.32
CA GLU A 59 -1.73 -5.60 0.55
C GLU A 59 -1.16 -7.01 0.56
N GLY A 60 0.14 -7.16 0.31
CA GLY A 60 0.81 -8.46 0.39
C GLY A 60 0.72 -9.11 1.78
N THR A 61 0.75 -8.30 2.85
CA THR A 61 0.57 -8.76 4.23
C THR A 61 -0.86 -9.24 4.47
N VAL A 62 -1.86 -8.47 4.03
CA VAL A 62 -3.28 -8.84 4.16
C VAL A 62 -3.60 -10.07 3.33
N PHE A 63 -3.09 -10.16 2.11
CA PHE A 63 -3.31 -11.30 1.21
C PHE A 63 -2.71 -12.59 1.76
N ARG A 64 -1.56 -12.50 2.45
CA ARG A 64 -0.91 -13.66 3.08
C ARG A 64 -1.40 -13.97 4.49
N GLN A 65 -2.15 -13.09 5.14
CA GLN A 65 -2.66 -13.29 6.49
C GLN A 65 -3.43 -14.62 6.69
N PRO A 66 -4.24 -15.12 5.72
CA PRO A 66 -4.92 -16.41 5.86
C PRO A 66 -4.00 -17.63 5.67
N THR A 67 -2.78 -17.42 5.19
CA THR A 67 -1.78 -18.47 4.93
C THR A 67 -0.82 -18.63 6.11
N GLU A 68 -0.07 -19.72 6.13
CA GLU A 68 0.99 -19.90 7.13
C GLU A 68 2.06 -18.80 6.98
N LEU A 69 2.27 -18.06 8.06
CA LEU A 69 3.32 -17.05 8.11
C LEU A 69 4.69 -17.75 8.16
N GLN A 70 5.61 -17.31 7.32
CA GLN A 70 6.98 -17.86 7.27
C GLN A 70 7.86 -17.44 8.45
N ALA A 71 7.36 -16.57 9.32
CA ALA A 71 8.00 -16.11 10.55
C ALA A 71 6.91 -15.73 11.56
N ASP A 72 7.27 -15.64 12.84
CA ASP A 72 6.32 -15.19 13.84
C ASP A 72 5.88 -13.73 13.60
N ARG A 73 4.69 -13.39 14.09
CA ARG A 73 4.07 -12.07 13.88
C ARG A 73 4.93 -10.92 14.43
N ALA A 74 5.65 -11.14 15.54
CA ALA A 74 6.45 -10.09 16.16
C ALA A 74 7.69 -9.78 15.33
N GLU A 75 8.35 -10.79 14.76
CA GLU A 75 9.47 -10.59 13.83
C GLU A 75 9.02 -9.87 12.56
N LEU A 76 7.90 -10.29 11.95
CA LEU A 76 7.35 -9.60 10.78
C LEU A 76 7.04 -8.13 11.10
N GLN A 77 6.39 -7.85 12.23
CA GLN A 77 6.08 -6.48 12.64
C GLN A 77 7.33 -5.63 12.84
N ARG A 78 8.39 -6.16 13.47
CA ARG A 78 9.67 -5.46 13.62
C ARG A 78 10.29 -5.12 12.25
N ARG A 79 10.27 -6.06 11.32
CA ARG A 79 10.80 -5.86 9.96
C ARG A 79 9.98 -4.84 9.17
N TYR A 80 8.66 -4.89 9.24
CA TYR A 80 7.78 -3.90 8.62
C TYR A 80 8.04 -2.50 9.17
N ALA A 81 8.11 -2.34 10.50
CA ALA A 81 8.38 -1.04 11.12
C ALA A 81 9.69 -0.44 10.61
N ARG A 82 10.76 -1.25 10.53
CA ARG A 82 12.06 -0.80 10.03
C ARG A 82 12.02 -0.38 8.57
N LEU A 83 11.33 -1.15 7.73
CA LEU A 83 11.21 -0.88 6.31
C LEU A 83 10.36 0.38 6.03
N LEU A 84 9.29 0.57 6.81
CA LEU A 84 8.48 1.77 6.77
C LEU A 84 9.28 2.99 7.24
N ALA A 85 10.10 2.86 8.28
CA ALA A 85 10.98 3.94 8.74
C ALA A 85 11.92 4.39 7.61
N VAL A 86 12.60 3.48 6.91
CA VAL A 86 13.45 3.82 5.75
C VAL A 86 12.67 4.60 4.68
N LEU A 87 11.48 4.11 4.32
CA LEU A 87 10.62 4.76 3.31
C LEU A 87 10.11 6.14 3.75
N LEU A 88 9.91 6.36 5.04
CA LEU A 88 9.34 7.59 5.60
C LEU A 88 10.40 8.58 6.13
N GLU A 89 11.64 8.15 6.34
CA GLU A 89 12.73 8.99 6.82
C GLU A 89 13.66 9.43 5.68
N GLY A 90 13.45 8.90 4.47
CA GLY A 90 14.22 9.27 3.28
C GLY A 90 15.66 8.79 3.31
N GLN A 91 15.89 7.64 3.94
CA GLN A 91 17.15 6.94 3.78
C GLN A 91 17.09 6.13 2.49
N ASP A 92 18.08 6.31 1.61
CA ASP A 92 18.22 5.50 0.40
C ASP A 92 18.45 4.02 0.76
N PHE A 93 17.94 3.13 -0.08
CA PHE A 93 18.14 1.67 0.03
C PHE A 93 19.57 1.26 -0.31
#